data_AF-A0A968ALD9-F1
#
_entry.id   AF-A0A968ALD9-F1
#
_cell.length_a   1.000
_cell.length_b   1.000
_cell.length_c   1.000
_cell.angle_alpha   90.00
_cell.angle_beta   90.00
_cell.angle_gamma   90.00
#
_symmetry.space_group_name_H-M   'P 1'
#
loop_
_entity.id
_entity.type
_entity.pdbx_description
1 polymer ?
#
loop_
_entity_poly.entity_id
_entity_poly.type
_entity_poly.pdbx_seq_one_letter_code
_entity_poly.pdbx_strand_id
1 'polypeptide(L)' 'MKSEQYFMPRLMSFYPPHNVFQPNILFISNDNMEILTEKNVQGAPDLIVEILSPATAVYDLGTK' A
#
# COMPACT_ATOMS: atom_id res chain seq x y z
N MET A 1 -6.48 -14.72 19.20
CA MET A 1 -5.39 -14.61 18.22
C MET A 1 -5.66 -13.38 17.39
N LYS A 2 -4.92 -12.28 17.60
CA LYS A 2 -5.04 -11.10 16.74
C LYS A 2 -4.35 -11.47 15.42
N SER A 3 -5.13 -11.73 14.38
CA SER A 3 -4.60 -12.06 13.06
C SER A 3 -3.89 -10.82 12.50
N GLU A 4 -2.60 -10.91 12.25
CA GLU A 4 -1.93 -9.99 11.33
C GLU A 4 -2.35 -10.37 9.91
N GLN A 5 -2.92 -9.43 9.15
CA GLN A 5 -3.33 -9.68 7.77
C GLN A 5 -2.30 -9.08 6.82
N TYR A 6 -1.57 -9.95 6.15
CA TYR A 6 -0.67 -9.62 5.04
C TYR A 6 -1.49 -9.57 3.75
N PHE A 7 -1.39 -8.48 2.99
CA PHE A 7 -2.09 -8.36 1.71
C PHE A 7 -1.12 -8.15 0.55
N MET A 8 -1.24 -9.02 -0.46
CA MET A 8 -0.56 -8.93 -1.76
C MET A 8 -1.32 -7.92 -2.67
N PRO A 9 -0.79 -7.48 -3.83
CA PRO A 9 -0.93 -6.11 -4.32
C PRO A 9 -2.39 -5.76 -4.62
N ARG A 10 -3.03 -5.05 -3.68
CA ARG A 10 -4.21 -4.26 -3.96
C ARG A 10 -3.78 -2.84 -4.25
N LEU A 11 -4.48 -2.23 -5.20
CA LEU A 11 -4.39 -0.80 -5.47
C LEU A 11 -4.57 -0.03 -4.15
N MET A 12 -3.80 1.04 -3.97
CA MET A 12 -3.90 2.01 -2.88
C MET A 12 -4.25 3.37 -3.48
N SER A 13 -5.18 4.10 -2.88
CA SER A 13 -5.62 5.43 -3.31
C SER A 13 -5.58 6.42 -2.14
N PHE A 14 -5.08 7.63 -2.40
CA PHE A 14 -5.06 8.75 -1.45
C PHE A 14 -5.96 9.91 -1.90
N TYR A 15 -6.38 10.75 -0.95
CA TYR A 15 -7.19 11.94 -1.19
C TYR A 15 -6.67 13.14 -0.38
N PRO A 16 -6.64 14.37 -0.94
CA PRO A 16 -6.32 14.79 -2.30
C PRO A 16 -4.86 15.27 -2.42
N PRO A 17 -4.20 15.15 -3.61
CA PRO A 17 -4.71 14.68 -4.91
C PRO A 17 -4.87 13.15 -5.02
N HIS A 18 -5.71 12.70 -5.95
CA HIS A 18 -6.03 11.28 -6.22
C HIS A 18 -4.85 10.51 -6.82
N ASN A 19 -3.87 10.19 -5.98
CA ASN A 19 -2.74 9.35 -6.38
C ASN A 19 -3.07 7.89 -6.13
N VAL A 20 -2.81 7.03 -7.12
CA VAL A 20 -3.04 5.59 -7.05
C VAL A 20 -1.72 4.85 -7.22
N PHE A 21 -1.41 3.93 -6.28
CA PHE A 21 -0.15 3.20 -6.25
C PHE A 21 -0.39 1.68 -6.12
N GLN A 22 0.57 0.88 -6.61
CA GLN A 22 0.60 -0.57 -6.42
C GLN A 22 1.93 -0.97 -5.78
N PRO A 23 2.03 -0.93 -4.43
CA PRO A 23 3.23 -1.40 -3.77
C PRO A 23 3.37 -2.91 -3.89
N ASN A 24 4.61 -3.40 -3.85
CA ASN A 24 4.86 -4.85 -3.89
C ASN A 24 4.31 -5.55 -2.65
N ILE A 25 4.49 -4.95 -1.46
CA ILE A 25 4.01 -5.47 -0.19
C ILE A 25 3.43 -4.31 0.63
N LEU A 26 2.28 -4.56 1.25
CA LEU A 26 1.65 -3.66 2.22
C LEU A 26 1.29 -4.41 3.51
N PHE A 27 1.39 -3.71 4.64
CA PHE A 27 0.94 -4.17 5.94
C PHE A 27 -0.04 -3.16 6.54
N ILE A 28 -1.14 -3.69 7.06
CA ILE A 28 -2.20 -2.94 7.73
C ILE A 28 -2.48 -3.68 9.05
N SER A 29 -2.29 -2.96 10.14
CA SER A 29 -2.61 -3.40 11.48
C SER A 29 -4.12 -3.50 11.68
N ASN A 30 -4.54 -4.31 12.65
CA ASN A 30 -5.96 -4.46 12.95
C ASN A 30 -6.64 -3.14 13.37
N ASP A 31 -5.86 -2.19 13.89
CA ASP A 31 -6.35 -0.90 14.37
C ASP A 31 -6.62 0.09 13.24
N ASN A 32 -6.19 -0.21 12.01
CA ASN A 32 -6.31 0.64 10.81
C ASN A 32 -7.06 -0.10 9.67
N MET A 33 -7.90 -1.08 10.01
CA MET A 33 -8.60 -1.93 9.02
C MET A 33 -9.68 -1.18 8.22
N GLU A 34 -10.13 -0.01 8.69
CA GLU A 34 -11.14 0.83 8.06
C GLU A 34 -10.74 1.35 6.67
N ILE A 35 -9.44 1.39 6.35
CA ILE A 35 -8.96 1.80 5.03
C ILE A 35 -9.15 0.70 3.98
N LEU A 36 -9.48 -0.54 4.39
CA LEU A 36 -9.80 -1.63 3.48
C LEU A 36 -11.25 -1.50 3.02
N THR A 37 -11.42 -1.13 1.74
CA THR A 37 -12.74 -1.05 1.10
C THR A 37 -12.92 -2.18 0.09
N GLU A 38 -14.16 -2.37 -0.38
CA GLU A 38 -14.47 -3.35 -1.44
C GLU A 38 -13.67 -3.11 -2.73
N LYS A 39 -13.37 -1.85 -3.05
CA LYS A 39 -12.69 -1.49 -4.29
C LYS A 39 -11.18 -1.65 -4.18
N ASN A 40 -10.59 -1.10 -3.12
CA ASN A 40 -9.15 -0.97 -2.94
C ASN A 40 -8.81 -0.45 -1.52
N VAL A 41 -7.53 -0.24 -1.23
CA VAL A 41 -7.09 0.44 0.00
C VAL A 41 -7.28 1.96 -0.18
N GLN A 42 -8.01 2.61 0.73
CA GLN A 42 -8.32 4.04 0.72
C GLN A 42 -7.73 4.70 1.97
N GLY A 43 -6.47 5.13 1.89
CA GLY A 43 -5.69 5.64 3.03
C GLY A 43 -4.28 5.07 3.08
N ALA A 44 -3.51 5.50 4.07
CA ALA A 44 -2.13 5.06 4.28
C ALA A 44 -2.09 3.70 5.01
N PRO A 45 -1.44 2.68 4.44
CA PRO A 45 -1.02 1.50 5.19
C PRO A 45 -0.01 1.86 6.28
N ASP A 46 0.15 0.98 7.27
CA ASP A 46 1.12 1.17 8.35
C ASP A 46 2.56 0.93 7.88
N LEU A 47 2.75 0.06 6.88
CA LEU A 47 4.05 -0.17 6.24
C LEU A 47 3.88 -0.54 4.77
N ILE A 48 4.76 0.03 3.94
CA ILE A 48 4.90 -0.28 2.51
C ILE A 48 6.34 -0.74 2.27
N VAL A 49 6.52 -1.83 1.50
CA VAL A 49 7.82 -2.31 1.06
C VAL A 49 7.82 -2.47 -0.46
N GLU A 50 8.82 -1.87 -1.10
CA GLU A 50 9.06 -1.96 -2.54
C GLU A 50 10.36 -2.73 -2.79
N ILE A 51 10.32 -3.69 -3.72
CA ILE A 51 11.48 -4.46 -4.13
C ILE A 51 12.03 -3.80 -5.40
N LEU A 52 13.14 -3.08 -5.26
CA LEU A 52 13.76 -2.39 -6.38
C LEU A 52 14.25 -3.39 -7.42
N SER A 53 13.75 -3.26 -8.66
CA SER A 53 14.34 -3.92 -9.82
C SER A 53 15.16 -2.90 -10.62
N PRO A 54 16.33 -3.25 -11.18
CA PRO A 54 17.16 -2.29 -11.93
C PRO A 54 16.41 -1.57 -13.07
N ALA A 55 15.41 -2.23 -13.67
CA ALA A 55 14.61 -1.67 -14.76
C ALA A 55 13.51 -0.71 -14.29
N THR A 56 13.02 -0.84 -13.05
CA THR A 56 11.91 -0.05 -12.50
C THR A 56 12.30 0.84 -11.33
N ALA A 57 13.57 0.78 -10.89
CA ALA A 57 14.05 1.49 -9.72
C ALA A 57 13.75 3.00 -9.77
N VAL A 58 13.68 3.61 -10.96
CA VAL A 58 13.31 5.02 -11.13
C VAL A 58 11.89 5.36 -10.64
N TYR A 59 10.97 4.40 -10.62
CA TYR A 59 9.60 4.59 -10.12
C TYR A 59 9.49 4.38 -8.61
N ASP A 60 10.45 3.65 -8.03
CA ASP A 60 10.47 3.30 -6.62
C ASP A 60 11.43 4.18 -5.80
N LEU A 61 12.43 4.76 -6.46
CA LEU A 61 13.37 5.71 -5.90
C LEU A 61 12.82 7.14 -6.03
N GLY A 62 12.44 7.74 -4.91
CA GLY A 62 11.97 9.13 -4.85
C GLY A 62 10.83 9.34 -3.85
N THR A 63 10.29 10.55 -3.81
CA THR A 63 9.09 10.85 -3.03
C THR A 63 7.86 10.35 -3.79
N LYS A 64 7.08 9.46 -3.17
CA LYS A 64 5.76 9.01 -3.66
C LYS A 64 4.65 9.79 -2.96
#